data_AF-A0A9J6GA35-F1
#
_entry.id   AF-A0A9J6GA35-F1
#
_cell.length_a   1.000
_cell.length_b   1.000
_cell.length_c   1.000
_cell.angle_alpha   90.00
_cell.angle_beta   90.00
_cell.angle_gamma   90.00
#
_symmetry.space_group_name_H-M   'P 1'
#
loop_
_entity.id
_entity.type
_entity.pdbx_description
1 polymer ?
#
loop_
_entity_poly.entity_id
_entity_poly.type
_entity_poly.pdbx_seq_one_letter_code
_entity_poly.pdbx_strand_id
1 'polypeptide(L)'
;MELSGKLLPALPRIAVWERPAHSETPTTSKDARHRCDIMAEASWPNLELLCSLQKSLEFNPSHWQPVIRQKLVLELLDRFDSEGTEERDLLKTVQTHIYRKFLGLWAHIRKQINTAFEKLIYETHNFNEVTELLKVLGAIINGFTLPLKAEHKQFLVKVLIPLHQPVCLEHSQAPRRYCLVTFVAKHAASAEQIGKGLQKLWPKICSKKELLFLLEIEDILYVPAPTQFSKTQDTFFTQIAKCVCNPHSHVAERALYFWKNNYILSLIEKNNETGIPLMLSALYHTPKQQLDQTTVEPVYNALKRFMEINFKLFDGLPSA
;
A
#
# COMPACT_ATOMS: atom_id res chain seq x y z
N MET A 1 -32.16 12.64 15.65
CA MET A 1 -31.48 11.38 15.99
C MET A 1 -30.03 11.50 15.54
N GLU A 2 -29.23 12.08 16.43
CA GLU A 2 -27.77 12.11 16.37
C GLU A 2 -27.19 10.72 16.70
N LEU A 3 -25.86 10.59 16.54
CA LEU A 3 -24.96 9.42 16.76
C LEU A 3 -24.78 8.59 15.46
N SER A 4 -23.60 8.44 14.84
CA SER A 4 -22.24 8.47 15.36
C SER A 4 -21.22 8.91 14.28
N GLY A 5 -20.85 10.19 14.30
CA GLY A 5 -19.59 10.67 13.72
C GLY A 5 -18.49 10.61 14.78
N LYS A 6 -17.97 9.42 15.08
CA LYS A 6 -16.70 9.32 15.82
C LYS A 6 -15.58 9.27 14.80
N LEU A 7 -14.94 10.43 14.62
CA LEU A 7 -13.68 10.59 13.93
C LEU A 7 -12.71 9.50 14.40
N LEU A 8 -12.21 8.71 13.46
CA LEU A 8 -10.92 8.04 13.62
C LEU A 8 -9.90 9.13 13.99
N PRO A 9 -8.99 8.89 14.96
CA PRO A 9 -7.92 9.82 15.23
C PRO A 9 -7.19 10.10 13.91
N ALA A 10 -7.00 11.37 13.60
CA ALA A 10 -6.26 11.80 12.43
C ALA A 10 -4.97 11.00 12.36
N LEU A 11 -4.83 10.20 11.29
CA LEU A 11 -3.57 9.50 11.01
C LEU A 11 -2.45 10.55 11.15
N PRO A 12 -1.35 10.23 11.86
CA PRO A 12 -0.24 11.17 11.96
C PRO A 12 0.10 11.63 10.56
N ARG A 13 0.28 12.95 10.38
CA ARG A 13 0.72 13.55 9.12
C ARG A 13 2.08 12.93 8.76
N ILE A 14 2.06 11.78 8.08
CA ILE A 14 3.22 11.21 7.43
C ILE A 14 3.51 12.18 6.30
N ALA A 15 4.53 13.00 6.50
CA ALA A 15 4.98 14.03 5.59
C ALA A 15 5.60 13.40 4.33
N VAL A 16 4.80 12.75 3.47
CA VAL A 16 5.17 12.41 2.09
C VAL A 16 3.92 12.32 1.21
N TRP A 17 3.20 13.44 1.03
CA TRP A 17 2.33 13.66 -0.14
C TRP A 17 2.37 15.13 -0.62
N GLU A 18 3.36 15.92 -0.18
CA GLU A 18 3.70 17.14 -0.91
C GLU A 18 4.52 16.75 -2.15
N ARG A 19 3.80 16.76 -3.27
CA ARG A 19 4.21 16.89 -4.68
C ARG A 19 5.72 16.78 -4.98
N PRO A 20 6.16 15.84 -5.84
CA PRO A 20 7.18 16.20 -6.82
C PRO A 20 6.55 17.24 -7.76
N ALA A 21 7.29 18.33 -8.03
CA ALA A 21 6.88 19.40 -8.91
C ALA A 21 6.75 18.92 -10.38
N HIS A 22 5.64 18.26 -10.69
CA HIS A 22 4.99 18.37 -11.97
C HIS A 22 3.57 18.90 -11.70
N SER A 23 3.24 19.96 -12.42
CA SER A 23 2.06 20.80 -12.23
C SER A 23 0.75 20.01 -12.34
N GLU A 24 0.23 19.49 -11.24
CA GLU A 24 -1.21 19.26 -11.11
C GLU A 24 -1.89 20.60 -10.85
N THR A 25 -2.28 21.25 -11.95
CA THR A 25 -3.29 22.30 -11.90
C THR A 25 -4.61 21.71 -11.42
N PRO A 26 -5.42 22.46 -10.63
CA PRO A 26 -6.79 22.05 -10.35
C PRO A 26 -7.47 21.87 -11.69
N THR A 27 -7.90 20.64 -12.00
CA THR A 27 -8.46 20.32 -13.31
C THR A 27 -9.75 21.11 -13.48
N THR A 28 -9.67 22.15 -14.29
CA THR A 28 -10.83 23.00 -14.56
C THR A 28 -11.84 22.20 -15.38
N SER A 29 -13.13 22.53 -15.31
CA SER A 29 -14.14 21.81 -16.12
C SER A 29 -13.91 21.93 -17.63
N LYS A 30 -13.00 22.80 -18.07
CA LYS A 30 -12.52 22.92 -19.46
C LYS A 30 -11.51 21.83 -19.82
N ASP A 31 -10.59 21.46 -18.93
CA ASP A 31 -9.60 20.40 -19.17
C ASP A 31 -10.27 19.02 -19.27
N ALA A 32 -11.32 18.79 -18.48
CA ALA A 32 -12.12 17.56 -18.57
C ALA A 32 -12.94 17.48 -19.87
N ARG A 33 -13.34 18.62 -20.46
CA ARG A 33 -14.02 18.64 -21.77
C ARG A 33 -13.06 18.27 -22.89
N HIS A 34 -11.90 18.90 -22.93
CA HIS A 34 -10.91 18.67 -23.98
C HIS A 34 -10.42 17.21 -24.03
N ARG A 35 -10.22 16.57 -22.87
CA ARG A 35 -9.83 15.15 -22.78
C ARG A 35 -10.88 14.18 -23.32
N CYS A 36 -12.16 14.43 -23.04
CA CYS A 36 -13.26 13.63 -23.58
C CYS A 36 -13.39 13.75 -25.10
N ASP A 37 -13.05 14.91 -25.67
CA ASP A 37 -13.13 15.14 -27.11
C ASP A 37 -12.03 14.36 -27.86
N ILE A 38 -10.85 14.14 -27.25
CA ILE A 38 -9.77 13.30 -27.81
C ILE A 38 -10.14 11.81 -27.75
N MET A 39 -10.80 11.38 -26.68
CA MET A 39 -11.21 9.97 -26.52
C MET A 39 -12.35 9.56 -27.47
N ALA A 40 -13.12 10.50 -28.00
CA ALA A 40 -14.24 10.22 -28.91
C ALA A 40 -13.83 9.61 -30.25
N GLU A 41 -12.53 9.64 -30.60
CA GLU A 41 -11.98 8.92 -31.77
C GLU A 41 -11.90 7.40 -31.53
N ALA A 42 -11.91 6.93 -30.28
CA ALA A 42 -11.98 5.52 -29.93
C ALA A 42 -13.44 5.05 -29.94
N SER A 43 -13.75 4.01 -30.70
CA SER A 43 -15.11 3.56 -31.05
C SER A 43 -15.85 2.82 -29.92
N TRP A 44 -15.89 3.36 -28.70
CA TRP A 44 -16.61 2.70 -27.60
C TRP A 44 -17.98 3.34 -27.33
N PRO A 45 -19.09 2.58 -27.46
CA PRO A 45 -20.46 3.11 -27.34
C PRO A 45 -20.77 3.78 -25.99
N ASN A 46 -20.02 3.43 -24.94
CA ASN A 46 -20.21 3.97 -23.60
C ASN A 46 -19.31 5.19 -23.30
N LEU A 47 -18.45 5.67 -24.21
CA LEU A 47 -17.59 6.83 -23.92
C LEU A 47 -18.36 8.11 -23.68
N GLU A 48 -19.37 8.40 -24.50
CA GLU A 48 -20.26 9.54 -24.27
C GLU A 48 -21.00 9.41 -22.94
N LEU A 49 -21.40 8.19 -22.56
CA LEU A 49 -21.98 7.88 -21.27
C LEU A 49 -20.97 8.13 -20.12
N LEU A 50 -19.73 7.68 -20.26
CA LEU A 50 -18.70 7.89 -19.23
C LEU A 50 -18.33 9.36 -19.06
N CYS A 51 -18.17 10.07 -20.16
CA CYS A 51 -17.91 11.49 -20.18
C CYS A 51 -19.08 12.28 -19.60
N SER A 52 -20.33 11.92 -19.90
CA SER A 52 -21.51 12.55 -19.28
C SER A 52 -21.63 12.23 -17.79
N LEU A 53 -21.32 11.00 -17.36
CA LEU A 53 -21.25 10.61 -15.96
C LEU A 53 -20.19 11.42 -15.21
N GLN A 54 -18.98 11.55 -15.74
CA GLN A 54 -17.90 12.35 -15.15
C GLN A 54 -18.27 13.85 -15.09
N LYS A 55 -18.90 14.38 -16.14
CA LYS A 55 -19.34 15.78 -16.21
C LYS A 55 -20.55 16.07 -15.29
N SER A 56 -21.29 15.04 -14.87
CA SER A 56 -22.43 15.23 -13.97
C SER A 56 -21.96 15.61 -12.56
N LEU A 57 -21.98 16.92 -12.28
CA LEU A 57 -21.45 17.54 -11.06
C LEU A 57 -22.00 16.94 -9.75
N GLU A 58 -23.16 16.29 -9.78
CA GLU A 58 -23.81 15.75 -8.58
C GLU A 58 -24.10 14.23 -8.61
N PHE A 59 -23.91 13.59 -9.77
CA PHE A 59 -24.17 12.15 -9.96
C PHE A 59 -25.49 11.72 -9.28
N ASN A 60 -26.60 12.40 -9.62
CA ASN A 60 -27.90 12.16 -8.98
C ASN A 60 -28.32 10.69 -9.20
N PRO A 61 -28.38 9.85 -8.14
CA PRO A 61 -28.63 8.41 -8.30
C PRO A 61 -29.95 8.13 -8.99
N SER A 62 -30.98 8.93 -8.75
CA SER A 62 -32.32 8.74 -9.31
C SER A 62 -32.36 8.85 -10.84
N HIS A 63 -31.53 9.71 -11.43
CA HIS A 63 -31.46 9.89 -12.87
C HIS A 63 -30.77 8.69 -13.55
N TRP A 64 -29.70 8.19 -12.94
CA TRP A 64 -28.85 7.17 -13.54
C TRP A 64 -29.18 5.73 -13.14
N GLN A 65 -30.06 5.53 -12.15
CA GLN A 65 -30.48 4.21 -11.68
C GLN A 65 -31.03 3.25 -12.76
N PRO A 66 -31.75 3.72 -13.81
CA PRO A 66 -32.18 2.83 -14.89
C PRO A 66 -31.02 2.24 -15.68
N VAL A 67 -29.97 3.04 -15.89
CA VAL A 67 -28.80 2.76 -16.75
C VAL A 67 -27.73 1.99 -15.98
N ILE A 68 -27.43 2.38 -14.74
CA ILE A 68 -26.35 1.81 -13.94
C ILE A 68 -26.81 0.48 -13.33
N ARG A 69 -26.49 -0.61 -14.04
CA ARG A 69 -26.80 -1.99 -13.68
C ARG A 69 -25.53 -2.81 -13.48
N GLN A 70 -25.69 -4.03 -12.96
CA GLN A 70 -24.59 -4.99 -12.79
C GLN A 70 -23.81 -5.28 -14.07
N LYS A 71 -24.49 -5.27 -15.23
CA LYS A 71 -23.87 -5.46 -16.55
C LYS A 71 -22.90 -4.33 -16.90
N LEU A 72 -23.32 -3.07 -16.69
CA LEU A 72 -22.44 -1.92 -16.93
C LEU A 72 -21.18 -2.00 -16.06
N VAL A 73 -21.32 -2.33 -14.77
CA VAL A 73 -20.18 -2.50 -13.86
C VAL A 73 -19.15 -3.51 -14.38
N LEU A 74 -19.61 -4.61 -15.00
CA LEU A 74 -18.73 -5.60 -15.62
C LEU A 74 -18.03 -5.01 -16.85
N GLU A 75 -18.79 -4.41 -17.76
CA GLU A 75 -18.26 -3.78 -18.98
C GLU A 75 -17.22 -2.69 -18.66
N LEU A 76 -17.40 -1.93 -17.57
CA LEU A 76 -16.41 -0.95 -17.12
C LEU A 76 -15.14 -1.60 -16.59
N LEU A 77 -15.26 -2.69 -15.83
CA LEU A 77 -14.12 -3.40 -15.25
C LEU A 77 -13.27 -4.11 -16.31
N ASP A 78 -13.92 -4.69 -17.32
CA ASP A 78 -13.23 -5.37 -18.42
C ASP A 78 -12.36 -4.41 -19.25
N ARG A 79 -12.67 -3.11 -19.25
CA ARG A 79 -11.93 -2.07 -19.99
C ARG A 79 -10.73 -1.48 -19.25
N PHE A 80 -10.47 -1.88 -18.00
CA PHE A 80 -9.26 -1.45 -17.30
C PHE A 80 -7.97 -2.01 -17.92
N ASP A 81 -8.07 -2.93 -18.88
CA ASP A 81 -6.97 -3.42 -19.70
C ASP A 81 -6.62 -2.50 -20.89
N SER A 82 -7.35 -1.40 -21.08
CA SER A 82 -7.07 -0.41 -22.14
C SER A 82 -5.65 0.14 -22.03
N GLU A 83 -4.97 0.32 -23.16
CA GLU A 83 -3.64 0.94 -23.25
C GLU A 83 -3.68 2.46 -22.95
N GLY A 84 -4.85 3.10 -23.09
CA GLY A 84 -5.00 4.54 -22.89
C GLY A 84 -5.04 4.94 -21.41
N THR A 85 -4.01 5.66 -20.94
CA THR A 85 -3.94 6.20 -19.56
C THR A 85 -5.13 7.08 -19.21
N GLU A 86 -5.60 7.90 -20.16
CA GLU A 86 -6.76 8.78 -19.97
C GLU A 86 -8.07 7.99 -19.81
N GLU A 87 -8.23 6.91 -20.59
CA GLU A 87 -9.39 6.02 -20.47
C GLU A 87 -9.43 5.35 -19.11
N ARG A 88 -8.30 4.82 -18.64
CA ARG A 88 -8.22 4.20 -17.31
C ARG A 88 -8.48 5.20 -16.19
N ASP A 89 -8.05 6.46 -16.33
CA ASP A 89 -8.33 7.49 -15.31
C ASP A 89 -9.83 7.85 -15.26
N LEU A 90 -10.48 7.92 -16.42
CA LEU A 90 -11.92 8.10 -16.52
C LEU A 90 -12.66 6.91 -15.90
N LEU A 91 -12.28 5.68 -16.24
CA LEU A 91 -12.84 4.44 -15.70
C LEU A 91 -12.69 4.40 -14.17
N LYS A 92 -11.51 4.68 -13.63
CA LYS A 92 -11.26 4.82 -12.18
C LYS A 92 -12.23 5.80 -11.55
N THR A 93 -12.38 6.97 -12.15
CA THR A 93 -13.23 8.05 -11.64
C THR A 93 -14.69 7.61 -11.63
N VAL A 94 -15.21 7.11 -12.75
CA VAL A 94 -16.61 6.68 -12.86
C VAL A 94 -16.89 5.49 -11.96
N GLN A 95 -16.04 4.47 -11.95
CA GLN A 95 -16.20 3.28 -11.10
C GLN A 95 -16.25 3.66 -9.60
N THR A 96 -15.40 4.60 -9.18
CA THR A 96 -15.40 5.10 -7.79
C THR A 96 -16.70 5.85 -7.47
N HIS A 97 -17.22 6.66 -8.39
CA HIS A 97 -18.50 7.36 -8.20
C HIS A 97 -19.68 6.39 -8.12
N ILE A 98 -19.72 5.40 -9.02
CA ILE A 98 -20.74 4.35 -9.01
C ILE A 98 -20.72 3.63 -7.66
N TYR A 99 -19.54 3.23 -7.18
CA TYR A 99 -19.40 2.62 -5.87
C TYR A 99 -19.91 3.54 -4.77
N ARG A 100 -19.54 4.83 -4.74
CA ARG A 100 -19.96 5.74 -3.66
C ARG A 100 -21.48 6.02 -3.64
N LYS A 101 -22.13 6.04 -4.80
CA LYS A 101 -23.52 6.50 -4.95
C LYS A 101 -24.55 5.37 -5.04
N PHE A 102 -24.18 4.20 -5.55
CA PHE A 102 -25.09 3.06 -5.79
C PHE A 102 -24.86 1.92 -4.79
N LEU A 103 -25.41 2.09 -3.58
CA LEU A 103 -25.28 1.11 -2.48
C LEU A 103 -25.72 -0.31 -2.86
N GLY A 104 -26.76 -0.44 -3.68
CA GLY A 104 -27.29 -1.72 -4.17
C GLY A 104 -26.29 -2.51 -5.04
N LEU A 105 -25.25 -1.87 -5.55
CA LEU A 105 -24.21 -2.51 -6.36
C LEU A 105 -22.94 -2.85 -5.59
N TRP A 106 -22.82 -2.47 -4.30
CA TRP A 106 -21.59 -2.66 -3.52
C TRP A 106 -21.11 -4.10 -3.46
N ALA A 107 -22.02 -5.04 -3.22
CA ALA A 107 -21.68 -6.46 -3.16
C ALA A 107 -21.17 -6.97 -4.53
N HIS A 108 -21.86 -6.59 -5.61
CA HIS A 108 -21.46 -6.95 -6.97
C HIS A 108 -20.11 -6.35 -7.34
N ILE A 109 -19.92 -5.04 -7.16
CA ILE A 109 -18.66 -4.34 -7.46
C ILE A 109 -17.49 -4.98 -6.73
N ARG A 110 -17.61 -5.24 -5.42
CA ARG A 110 -16.54 -5.89 -4.64
C ARG A 110 -16.25 -7.30 -5.15
N LYS A 111 -17.29 -8.08 -5.47
CA LYS A 111 -17.12 -9.41 -6.07
C LYS A 111 -16.36 -9.33 -7.39
N GLN A 112 -16.75 -8.44 -8.29
CA GLN A 112 -16.12 -8.32 -9.61
C GLN A 112 -14.68 -7.82 -9.54
N ILE A 113 -14.40 -6.85 -8.67
CA ILE A 113 -13.02 -6.38 -8.45
C ILE A 113 -12.16 -7.51 -7.88
N ASN A 114 -12.68 -8.30 -6.93
CA ASN A 114 -11.95 -9.46 -6.41
C ASN A 114 -11.66 -10.47 -7.53
N THR A 115 -12.66 -10.83 -8.32
CA THR A 115 -12.49 -11.75 -9.46
C THR A 115 -11.50 -11.22 -10.48
N ALA A 116 -11.54 -9.93 -10.80
CA ALA A 116 -10.57 -9.30 -11.72
C ALA A 116 -9.13 -9.42 -11.18
N PHE A 117 -8.91 -9.15 -9.90
CA PHE A 117 -7.60 -9.31 -9.28
C PHE A 117 -7.16 -10.78 -9.16
N GLU A 118 -8.06 -11.70 -8.84
CA GLU A 118 -7.75 -13.13 -8.81
C GLU A 118 -7.31 -13.63 -10.19
N LYS A 119 -8.07 -13.28 -11.24
CA LYS A 119 -7.69 -13.56 -12.64
C LYS A 119 -6.34 -12.95 -13.00
N LEU A 120 -6.10 -11.71 -12.58
CA LEU A 120 -4.84 -11.02 -12.81
C LEU A 120 -3.65 -11.74 -12.14
N ILE A 121 -3.82 -12.16 -10.88
CA ILE A 121 -2.75 -12.81 -10.10
C ILE A 121 -2.48 -14.22 -10.58
N TYR A 122 -3.51 -15.00 -10.90
CA TYR A 122 -3.41 -16.46 -11.07
C TYR A 122 -3.52 -16.94 -12.53
N GLU A 123 -4.04 -16.11 -13.45
CA GLU A 123 -4.25 -16.53 -14.84
C GLU A 123 -3.44 -15.68 -15.83
N THR A 124 -3.69 -14.37 -15.87
CA THR A 124 -3.18 -13.54 -16.99
C THR A 124 -1.78 -13.03 -16.76
N HIS A 125 -1.42 -12.77 -15.50
CA HIS A 125 -0.16 -12.13 -15.11
C HIS A 125 0.16 -10.82 -15.85
N ASN A 126 -0.85 -10.17 -16.45
CA ASN A 126 -0.69 -8.92 -17.19
C ASN A 126 -0.97 -7.72 -16.28
N PHE A 127 0.07 -7.23 -15.63
CA PHE A 127 -0.03 -6.12 -14.66
C PHE A 127 0.10 -4.74 -15.30
N ASN A 128 0.04 -4.64 -16.63
CA ASN A 128 0.58 -3.51 -17.39
C ASN A 128 0.08 -2.15 -16.90
N GLU A 129 -1.13 -2.00 -16.33
CA GLU A 129 -1.47 -0.86 -15.46
C GLU A 129 -2.55 -1.17 -14.40
N VAL A 130 -2.22 -2.04 -13.43
CA VAL A 130 -3.09 -2.31 -12.27
C VAL A 130 -3.33 -1.07 -11.35
N THR A 131 -2.62 0.03 -11.59
CA THR A 131 -2.59 1.26 -10.79
C THR A 131 -3.97 1.87 -10.58
N GLU A 132 -4.75 2.08 -11.65
CA GLU A 132 -6.07 2.71 -11.60
C GLU A 132 -7.08 1.82 -10.88
N LEU A 133 -7.03 0.50 -11.10
CA LEU A 133 -7.88 -0.45 -10.39
C LEU A 133 -7.53 -0.50 -8.89
N LEU A 134 -6.26 -0.38 -8.52
CA LEU A 134 -5.83 -0.26 -7.13
C LEU A 134 -6.29 1.04 -6.48
N LYS A 135 -6.36 2.16 -7.22
CA LYS A 135 -6.93 3.41 -6.72
C LYS A 135 -8.43 3.24 -6.38
N VAL A 136 -9.18 2.54 -7.23
CA VAL A 136 -10.58 2.16 -6.94
C VAL A 136 -10.66 1.28 -5.70
N LEU A 137 -9.78 0.27 -5.61
CA LEU A 137 -9.71 -0.61 -4.44
C LEU A 137 -9.43 0.15 -3.14
N GLY A 138 -8.49 1.10 -3.16
CA GLY A 138 -8.19 1.95 -2.01
C GLY A 138 -9.42 2.71 -1.50
N ALA A 139 -10.23 3.26 -2.42
CA ALA A 139 -11.49 3.91 -2.07
C ALA A 139 -12.51 2.93 -1.45
N ILE A 140 -12.55 1.69 -1.93
CA ILE A 140 -13.39 0.62 -1.38
C ILE A 140 -12.97 0.24 0.04
N ILE A 141 -11.67 0.00 0.27
CA ILE A 141 -11.12 -0.36 1.59
C ILE A 141 -11.38 0.78 2.60
N ASN A 142 -11.18 2.03 2.18
CA ASN A 142 -11.46 3.18 3.04
C ASN A 142 -12.95 3.24 3.46
N GLY A 143 -13.85 2.79 2.58
CA GLY A 143 -15.29 2.69 2.84
C GLY A 143 -15.74 1.46 3.65
N PHE A 144 -14.84 0.56 4.06
CA PHE A 144 -15.23 -0.59 4.87
C PHE A 144 -15.82 -0.15 6.22
N THR A 145 -16.97 -0.75 6.53
CA THR A 145 -17.61 -0.62 7.84
C THR A 145 -16.92 -1.51 8.86
N LEU A 146 -16.91 -1.06 10.12
CA LEU A 146 -16.36 -1.83 11.24
C LEU A 146 -17.50 -2.46 12.05
N PRO A 147 -17.33 -3.70 12.55
CA PRO A 147 -16.18 -4.58 12.37
C PRO A 147 -16.06 -5.10 10.92
N LEU A 148 -14.82 -5.39 10.49
CA LEU A 148 -14.57 -5.92 9.15
C LEU A 148 -15.29 -7.25 8.93
N LYS A 149 -15.90 -7.41 7.75
CA LYS A 149 -16.56 -8.65 7.34
C LYS A 149 -15.51 -9.73 7.02
N ALA A 150 -15.91 -11.00 7.14
CA ALA A 150 -15.04 -12.13 6.80
C ALA A 150 -14.52 -12.07 5.36
N GLU A 151 -15.35 -11.63 4.41
CA GLU A 151 -14.97 -11.41 3.01
C GLU A 151 -13.81 -10.41 2.85
N HIS A 152 -13.71 -9.38 3.69
CA HIS A 152 -12.64 -8.38 3.63
C HIS A 152 -11.32 -8.97 4.14
N LYS A 153 -11.39 -9.77 5.20
CA LYS A 153 -10.22 -10.49 5.74
C LYS A 153 -9.70 -11.53 4.73
N GLN A 154 -10.60 -12.25 4.07
CA GLN A 154 -10.22 -13.17 3.00
C GLN A 154 -9.61 -12.44 1.81
N PHE A 155 -10.16 -11.27 1.43
CA PHE A 155 -9.60 -10.43 0.38
C PHE A 155 -8.15 -10.02 0.65
N LEU A 156 -7.82 -9.64 1.89
CA LEU A 156 -6.44 -9.31 2.27
C LEU A 156 -5.47 -10.45 1.93
N VAL A 157 -5.83 -11.67 2.34
CA VAL A 157 -4.96 -12.86 2.23
C VAL A 157 -4.92 -13.42 0.81
N LYS A 158 -6.04 -13.40 0.09
CA LYS A 158 -6.17 -14.01 -1.24
C LYS A 158 -5.84 -13.06 -2.39
N VAL A 159 -5.92 -11.75 -2.17
CA VAL A 159 -5.72 -10.76 -3.23
C VAL A 159 -4.62 -9.77 -2.86
N LEU A 160 -4.82 -8.96 -1.81
CA LEU A 160 -3.94 -7.81 -1.57
C LEU A 160 -2.49 -8.23 -1.26
N ILE A 161 -2.28 -9.31 -0.50
CA ILE A 161 -0.95 -9.87 -0.26
C ILE A 161 -0.37 -10.51 -1.54
N PRO A 162 -1.06 -11.45 -2.24
CA PRO A 162 -0.56 -12.05 -3.48
C PRO A 162 -0.25 -11.09 -4.62
N LEU A 163 -0.83 -9.88 -4.64
CA LEU A 163 -0.44 -8.82 -5.59
C LEU A 163 1.05 -8.44 -5.53
N HIS A 164 1.79 -8.85 -4.51
CA HIS A 164 3.23 -8.64 -4.41
C HIS A 164 4.06 -9.74 -5.10
N GLN A 165 3.44 -10.82 -5.58
CA GLN A 165 4.12 -11.92 -6.27
C GLN A 165 4.82 -11.52 -7.60
N PRO A 166 4.19 -10.74 -8.50
CA PRO A 166 4.75 -10.43 -9.83
C PRO A 166 6.06 -9.64 -9.80
N VAL A 167 6.87 -9.79 -10.83
CA VAL A 167 8.11 -9.02 -11.01
C VAL A 167 7.72 -7.66 -11.61
N CYS A 168 8.21 -6.56 -11.02
CA CYS A 168 7.95 -5.17 -11.42
C CYS A 168 6.51 -4.67 -11.26
N LEU A 169 6.28 -3.95 -10.16
CA LEU A 169 5.07 -3.18 -9.90
C LEU A 169 5.43 -1.79 -9.33
N GLU A 170 6.36 -1.10 -10.00
CA GLU A 170 6.87 0.21 -9.59
C GLU A 170 5.76 1.27 -9.70
N HIS A 171 5.11 1.38 -10.86
CA HIS A 171 4.01 2.35 -11.10
C HIS A 171 2.81 2.15 -10.16
N SER A 172 2.56 0.91 -9.74
CA SER A 172 1.45 0.55 -8.85
C SER A 172 1.86 0.49 -7.37
N GLN A 173 3.09 0.84 -7.03
CA GLN A 173 3.58 0.82 -5.65
C GLN A 173 2.78 1.76 -4.75
N ALA A 174 2.59 3.03 -5.17
CA ALA A 174 1.90 4.02 -4.35
C ALA A 174 0.44 3.63 -4.02
N PRO A 175 -0.42 3.23 -4.99
CA PRO A 175 -1.78 2.82 -4.65
C PRO A 175 -1.83 1.48 -3.89
N ARG A 176 -0.87 0.57 -4.10
CA ARG A 176 -0.75 -0.66 -3.30
C ARG A 176 -0.41 -0.37 -1.84
N ARG A 177 0.59 0.50 -1.59
CA ARG A 177 0.94 1.02 -0.25
C ARG A 177 -0.28 1.63 0.44
N TYR A 178 -1.00 2.51 -0.26
CA TYR A 178 -2.22 3.11 0.26
C TYR A 178 -3.25 2.06 0.68
N CYS A 179 -3.46 1.01 -0.11
CA CYS A 179 -4.37 -0.07 0.23
C CYS A 179 -3.93 -0.80 1.51
N LEU A 180 -2.64 -1.15 1.65
CA LEU A 180 -2.10 -1.83 2.83
C LEU A 180 -2.27 -0.98 4.10
N VAL A 181 -1.82 0.28 4.05
CA VAL A 181 -1.90 1.24 5.17
C VAL A 181 -3.34 1.47 5.59
N THR A 182 -4.23 1.70 4.63
CA THR A 182 -5.66 1.90 4.91
C THR A 182 -6.28 0.65 5.54
N PHE A 183 -5.91 -0.55 5.08
CA PHE A 183 -6.41 -1.79 5.67
C PHE A 183 -5.94 -1.97 7.12
N VAL A 184 -4.66 -1.72 7.41
CA VAL A 184 -4.12 -1.77 8.78
C VAL A 184 -4.78 -0.71 9.67
N ALA A 185 -5.05 0.49 9.15
CA ALA A 185 -5.73 1.55 9.88
C ALA A 185 -7.15 1.16 10.28
N LYS A 186 -7.84 0.37 9.45
CA LYS A 186 -9.18 -0.19 9.75
C LYS A 186 -9.11 -1.39 10.70
N HIS A 187 -8.06 -2.20 10.62
CA HIS A 187 -7.89 -3.39 11.45
C HIS A 187 -6.41 -3.67 11.73
N ALA A 188 -5.91 -3.17 12.86
CA ALA A 188 -4.49 -3.21 13.22
C ALA A 188 -3.88 -4.63 13.26
N ALA A 189 -4.65 -5.65 13.67
CA ALA A 189 -4.20 -7.05 13.69
C ALA A 189 -3.82 -7.59 12.29
N SER A 190 -4.27 -6.92 11.22
CA SER A 190 -3.89 -7.27 9.84
C SER A 190 -2.40 -7.03 9.57
N ALA A 191 -1.73 -6.17 10.32
CA ALA A 191 -0.30 -5.90 10.14
C ALA A 191 0.54 -7.18 10.27
N GLU A 192 0.19 -8.08 11.20
CA GLU A 192 0.87 -9.37 11.36
C GLU A 192 0.70 -10.25 10.12
N GLN A 193 -0.52 -10.34 9.60
CA GLN A 193 -0.84 -11.14 8.43
C GLN A 193 -0.13 -10.62 7.18
N ILE A 194 -0.11 -9.29 7.00
CA ILE A 194 0.62 -8.63 5.92
C ILE A 194 2.12 -8.90 6.07
N GLY A 195 2.70 -8.70 7.25
CA GLY A 195 4.12 -8.94 7.50
C GLY A 195 4.54 -10.38 7.15
N LYS A 196 3.80 -11.38 7.63
CA LYS A 196 4.05 -12.80 7.32
C LYS A 196 3.89 -13.10 5.83
N GLY A 197 2.90 -12.50 5.18
CA GLY A 197 2.69 -12.59 3.74
C GLY A 197 3.85 -12.04 2.93
N LEU A 198 4.31 -10.82 3.25
CA LEU A 198 5.44 -10.17 2.60
C LEU A 198 6.75 -10.93 2.80
N GLN A 199 7.00 -11.46 4.01
CA GLN A 199 8.15 -12.33 4.26
C GLN A 199 8.15 -13.59 3.37
N LYS A 200 6.98 -14.23 3.20
CA LYS A 200 6.85 -15.41 2.33
C LYS A 200 7.12 -15.06 0.86
N LEU A 201 6.72 -13.87 0.45
CA LEU A 201 6.91 -13.34 -0.91
C LEU A 201 8.18 -12.51 -1.07
N TRP A 202 9.10 -12.54 -0.10
CA TRP A 202 10.26 -11.65 -0.09
C TRP A 202 11.11 -11.86 -1.34
N PRO A 203 11.44 -10.79 -2.11
CA PRO A 203 12.20 -10.92 -3.33
C PRO A 203 13.61 -11.44 -3.04
N LYS A 204 14.05 -12.47 -3.76
CA LYS A 204 15.40 -13.06 -3.59
C LYS A 204 16.39 -12.68 -4.70
N ILE A 205 15.89 -12.18 -5.82
CA ILE A 205 16.67 -11.95 -7.05
C ILE A 205 16.53 -10.52 -7.59
N CYS A 206 15.76 -9.65 -6.92
CA CYS A 206 15.46 -8.31 -7.40
C CYS A 206 15.58 -7.29 -6.26
N SER A 207 16.74 -6.67 -6.13
CA SER A 207 17.04 -5.67 -5.08
C SER A 207 16.10 -4.46 -5.14
N LYS A 208 15.76 -3.99 -6.35
CA LYS A 208 14.74 -2.93 -6.53
C LYS A 208 13.42 -3.28 -5.85
N LYS A 209 12.95 -4.52 -5.99
CA LYS A 209 11.71 -4.97 -5.37
C LYS A 209 11.85 -5.12 -3.85
N GLU A 210 13.02 -5.54 -3.35
CA GLU A 210 13.31 -5.53 -1.90
C GLU A 210 13.20 -4.11 -1.32
N LEU A 211 13.73 -3.10 -2.02
CA LEU A 211 13.61 -1.70 -1.61
C LEU A 211 12.14 -1.25 -1.56
N LEU A 212 11.32 -1.65 -2.53
CA LEU A 212 9.89 -1.34 -2.52
C LEU A 212 9.17 -1.99 -1.33
N PHE A 213 9.52 -3.22 -0.96
CA PHE A 213 8.96 -3.91 0.21
C PHE A 213 9.39 -3.23 1.52
N LEU A 214 10.64 -2.77 1.61
CA LEU A 214 11.11 -1.99 2.76
C LEU A 214 10.33 -0.68 2.92
N LEU A 215 10.02 0.02 1.81
CA LEU A 215 9.17 1.22 1.85
C LEU A 215 7.74 0.91 2.32
N GLU A 216 7.16 -0.20 1.86
CA GLU A 216 5.84 -0.66 2.31
C GLU A 216 5.82 -1.02 3.80
N ILE A 217 6.85 -1.72 4.28
CA ILE A 217 6.99 -2.04 5.70
C ILE A 217 7.06 -0.77 6.53
N GLU A 218 7.89 0.21 6.15
CA GLU A 218 8.02 1.47 6.87
C GLU A 218 6.65 2.13 7.09
N ASP A 219 5.86 2.30 6.03
CA ASP A 219 4.53 2.89 6.12
C ASP A 219 3.59 2.09 7.04
N ILE A 220 3.64 0.75 6.95
CA ILE A 220 2.81 -0.12 7.79
C ILE A 220 3.17 0.05 9.27
N LEU A 221 4.45 0.19 9.60
CA LEU A 221 4.90 0.33 10.99
C LEU A 221 4.37 1.62 11.66
N TYR A 222 4.03 2.65 10.89
CA TYR A 222 3.48 3.91 11.41
C TYR A 222 2.01 3.83 11.85
N VAL A 223 1.29 2.75 11.51
CA VAL A 223 -0.17 2.70 11.70
C VAL A 223 -0.59 2.08 13.06
N PRO A 224 -0.06 0.92 13.50
CA PRO A 224 -0.50 0.30 14.73
C PRO A 224 -0.14 1.11 15.98
N ALA A 225 -1.03 1.07 16.98
CA ALA A 225 -0.69 1.54 18.32
C ALA A 225 0.44 0.67 18.94
N PRO A 226 1.25 1.19 19.87
CA PRO A 226 2.39 0.47 20.44
C PRO A 226 2.05 -0.92 21.00
N THR A 227 0.86 -1.09 21.61
CA THR A 227 0.41 -2.38 22.16
C THR A 227 0.12 -3.45 21.10
N GLN A 228 -0.30 -3.04 19.90
CA GLN A 228 -0.48 -3.95 18.76
C GLN A 228 0.86 -4.22 18.09
N PHE A 229 1.73 -3.21 18.02
CA PHE A 229 3.07 -3.34 17.47
C PHE A 229 3.87 -4.44 18.17
N SER A 230 3.81 -4.54 19.50
CA SER A 230 4.51 -5.59 20.28
C SER A 230 4.20 -7.02 19.82
N LYS A 231 3.01 -7.27 19.23
CA LYS A 231 2.63 -8.59 18.70
C LYS A 231 3.17 -8.87 17.30
N THR A 232 3.49 -7.83 16.55
CA THR A 232 3.88 -7.92 15.13
C THR A 232 5.37 -7.63 14.90
N GLN A 233 6.03 -7.03 15.88
CA GLN A 233 7.41 -6.54 15.78
C GLN A 233 8.40 -7.62 15.33
N ASP A 234 8.29 -8.84 15.84
CA ASP A 234 9.23 -9.92 15.51
C ASP A 234 9.19 -10.23 14.01
N THR A 235 8.01 -10.15 13.40
CA THR A 235 7.84 -10.36 11.96
C THR A 235 8.58 -9.27 11.18
N PHE A 236 8.36 -8.00 11.50
CA PHE A 236 9.01 -6.93 10.74
C PHE A 236 10.51 -6.83 11.02
N PHE A 237 10.93 -6.85 12.28
CA PHE A 237 12.33 -6.70 12.67
C PHE A 237 13.20 -7.89 12.25
N THR A 238 12.69 -9.12 12.27
CA THR A 238 13.45 -10.26 11.74
C THR A 238 13.75 -10.07 10.25
N GLN A 239 12.80 -9.53 9.49
CA GLN A 239 13.01 -9.32 8.06
C GLN A 239 13.97 -8.14 7.81
N ILE A 240 13.80 -7.02 8.53
CA ILE A 240 14.70 -5.88 8.35
C ILE A 240 16.13 -6.23 8.79
N ALA A 241 16.31 -7.03 9.85
CA ALA A 241 17.61 -7.56 10.26
C ALA A 241 18.31 -8.35 9.15
N LYS A 242 17.58 -9.21 8.44
CA LYS A 242 18.13 -9.90 7.24
C LYS A 242 18.53 -8.93 6.14
N CYS A 243 17.77 -7.85 5.95
CA CYS A 243 18.08 -6.84 4.95
C CYS A 243 19.33 -6.03 5.30
N VAL A 244 19.61 -5.78 6.59
CA VAL A 244 20.85 -5.13 7.04
C VAL A 244 22.09 -5.96 6.67
N CYS A 245 21.97 -7.30 6.70
CA CYS A 245 23.04 -8.20 6.27
C CYS A 245 23.00 -8.52 4.75
N ASN A 246 22.21 -7.80 3.96
CA ASN A 246 22.09 -8.08 2.52
C ASN A 246 23.39 -7.66 1.80
N PRO A 247 23.98 -8.50 0.93
CA PRO A 247 25.18 -8.16 0.17
C PRO A 247 25.01 -6.96 -0.76
N HIS A 248 23.78 -6.61 -1.12
CA HIS A 248 23.49 -5.44 -1.94
C HIS A 248 23.44 -4.16 -1.08
N SER A 249 24.45 -3.30 -1.22
CA SER A 249 24.64 -2.10 -0.40
C SER A 249 23.38 -1.23 -0.24
N HIS A 250 22.67 -0.89 -1.32
CA HIS A 250 21.47 -0.06 -1.21
C HIS A 250 20.34 -0.70 -0.38
N VAL A 251 20.21 -2.04 -0.36
CA VAL A 251 19.19 -2.73 0.45
C VAL A 251 19.58 -2.66 1.92
N ALA A 252 20.86 -2.93 2.23
CA ALA A 252 21.40 -2.80 3.58
C ALA A 252 21.30 -1.37 4.10
N GLU A 253 21.70 -0.38 3.29
CA GLU A 253 21.59 1.04 3.61
C GLU A 253 20.14 1.43 3.89
N ARG A 254 19.19 1.08 3.00
CA ARG A 254 17.77 1.38 3.20
C ARG A 254 17.21 0.73 4.46
N ALA A 255 17.63 -0.49 4.78
CA ALA A 255 17.26 -1.14 6.02
C ALA A 255 17.82 -0.37 7.22
N LEU A 256 19.11 -0.02 7.22
CA LEU A 256 19.75 0.76 8.29
C LEU A 256 19.06 2.11 8.57
N TYR A 257 18.44 2.73 7.56
CA TYR A 257 17.64 3.97 7.75
C TYR A 257 16.46 3.82 8.73
N PHE A 258 15.92 2.61 8.95
CA PHE A 258 14.90 2.38 9.98
C PHE A 258 15.40 2.77 11.37
N TRP A 259 16.71 2.67 11.62
CA TRP A 259 17.36 3.03 12.88
C TRP A 259 17.78 4.49 12.97
N LYS A 260 17.61 5.26 11.89
CA LYS A 260 17.67 6.74 11.94
C LYS A 260 16.30 7.36 12.22
N ASN A 261 15.24 6.56 12.14
CA ASN A 261 13.88 7.04 12.24
C ASN A 261 13.43 7.11 13.71
N ASN A 262 13.25 8.33 14.23
CA ASN A 262 12.91 8.58 15.64
C ASN A 262 11.64 7.84 16.09
N TYR A 263 10.65 7.68 15.21
CA TYR A 263 9.44 6.96 15.56
C TYR A 263 9.71 5.47 15.74
N ILE A 264 10.44 4.85 14.80
CA ILE A 264 10.79 3.43 14.85
C ILE A 264 11.71 3.14 16.04
N LEU A 265 12.65 4.04 16.33
CA LEU A 265 13.47 3.98 17.55
C LEU A 265 12.61 3.98 18.81
N SER A 266 11.61 4.87 18.90
CA SER A 266 10.71 4.89 20.06
C SER A 266 9.90 3.60 20.23
N LEU A 267 9.64 2.87 19.14
CA LEU A 267 8.99 1.56 19.18
C LEU A 267 9.96 0.47 19.67
N ILE A 268 11.23 0.53 19.25
CA ILE A 268 12.29 -0.38 19.71
C ILE A 268 12.59 -0.15 21.19
N GLU A 269 12.69 1.11 21.65
CA GLU A 269 12.91 1.45 23.05
C GLU A 269 11.87 0.82 23.98
N LYS A 270 10.60 0.85 23.56
CA LYS A 270 9.48 0.23 24.28
C LYS A 270 9.46 -1.29 24.22
N ASN A 271 10.22 -1.90 23.31
CA ASN A 271 10.28 -3.35 23.10
C ASN A 271 11.73 -3.84 22.99
N ASN A 272 12.60 -3.28 23.84
CA ASN A 272 14.04 -3.44 23.71
C ASN A 272 14.52 -4.89 23.91
N GLU A 273 13.75 -5.73 24.58
CA GLU A 273 14.05 -7.15 24.84
C GLU A 273 14.06 -8.03 23.58
N THR A 274 13.33 -7.65 22.54
CA THR A 274 13.28 -8.41 21.27
C THR A 274 13.92 -7.65 20.11
N GLY A 275 13.68 -6.34 20.01
CA GLY A 275 14.18 -5.54 18.89
C GLY A 275 15.70 -5.37 18.87
N ILE A 276 16.32 -5.14 20.03
CA ILE A 276 17.76 -4.90 20.13
C ILE A 276 18.58 -6.17 19.86
N PRO A 277 18.29 -7.35 20.47
CA PRO A 277 19.07 -8.56 20.21
C PRO A 277 19.07 -8.99 18.75
N LEU A 278 17.91 -8.92 18.08
CA LEU A 278 17.79 -9.27 16.66
C LEU A 278 18.68 -8.39 15.78
N MET A 279 18.73 -7.09 16.07
CA MET A 279 19.54 -6.16 15.28
C MET A 279 21.02 -6.24 15.63
N LEU A 280 21.37 -6.39 16.91
CA LEU A 280 22.77 -6.58 17.30
C LEU A 280 23.35 -7.84 16.65
N SER A 281 22.61 -8.94 16.65
CA SER A 281 23.03 -10.17 15.96
C SER A 281 23.27 -9.91 14.46
N ALA A 282 22.35 -9.21 13.78
CA ALA A 282 22.55 -8.84 12.38
C ALA A 282 23.79 -7.96 12.16
N LEU A 283 23.97 -6.90 12.96
CA LEU A 283 25.09 -5.97 12.82
C LEU A 283 26.44 -6.61 13.11
N TYR A 284 26.53 -7.50 14.10
CA TYR A 284 27.78 -8.22 14.42
C TYR A 284 28.13 -9.26 13.36
N HIS A 285 27.14 -9.87 12.71
CA HIS A 285 27.39 -10.84 11.63
C HIS A 285 27.63 -10.19 10.26
N THR A 286 27.41 -8.89 10.10
CA THR A 286 27.75 -8.18 8.86
C THR A 286 29.28 -8.17 8.68
N PRO A 287 29.82 -8.86 7.65
CA PRO A 287 31.26 -8.88 7.40
C PRO A 287 31.80 -7.48 7.15
N LYS A 288 32.99 -7.17 7.71
CA LYS A 288 33.66 -5.88 7.47
C LYS A 288 33.87 -5.54 5.99
N GLN A 289 33.92 -6.56 5.13
CA GLN A 289 34.05 -6.42 3.67
C GLN A 289 32.74 -5.97 2.98
N GLN A 290 31.58 -6.17 3.61
CA GLN A 290 30.27 -5.71 3.12
C GLN A 290 29.94 -4.28 3.58
N LEU A 291 30.66 -3.78 4.58
CA LEU A 291 30.55 -2.40 5.03
C LEU A 291 31.30 -1.50 4.04
N ASP A 292 30.54 -0.76 3.24
CA ASP A 292 31.03 0.30 2.37
C ASP A 292 31.01 1.67 3.07
N GLN A 293 31.54 2.70 2.43
CA GLN A 293 31.60 4.05 3.00
C GLN A 293 30.22 4.62 3.38
N THR A 294 29.14 4.16 2.75
CA THR A 294 27.78 4.67 3.00
C THR A 294 27.07 3.95 4.14
N THR A 295 27.45 2.70 4.46
CA THR A 295 26.82 1.89 5.52
C THR A 295 27.56 1.93 6.86
N VAL A 296 28.87 2.20 6.87
CA VAL A 296 29.70 2.24 8.09
C VAL A 296 29.15 3.21 9.16
N GLU A 297 28.89 4.46 8.78
CA GLU A 297 28.40 5.47 9.72
C GLU A 297 26.99 5.13 10.29
N PRO A 298 25.99 4.74 9.47
CA PRO A 298 24.71 4.26 9.98
C PRO A 298 24.83 3.10 10.97
N VAL A 299 25.72 2.14 10.74
CA VAL A 299 25.95 1.00 11.65
C VAL A 299 26.50 1.47 12.99
N TYR A 300 27.54 2.30 13.01
CA TYR A 300 28.09 2.85 14.26
C TYR A 300 27.06 3.66 15.05
N ASN A 301 26.27 4.48 14.35
CA ASN A 301 25.20 5.25 14.98
C ASN A 301 24.14 4.34 15.60
N ALA A 302 23.72 3.27 14.92
CA ALA A 302 22.77 2.30 15.45
C ALA A 302 23.31 1.59 16.71
N LEU A 303 24.56 1.12 16.68
CA LEU A 303 25.21 0.47 17.82
C LEU A 303 25.31 1.40 19.04
N LYS A 304 25.74 2.65 18.82
CA LYS A 304 25.80 3.66 19.88
C LYS A 304 24.43 3.90 20.51
N ARG A 305 23.38 3.99 19.70
CA ARG A 305 22.00 4.15 20.21
C ARG A 305 21.53 2.95 21.02
N PHE A 306 21.81 1.72 20.60
CA PHE A 306 21.43 0.55 21.40
C PHE A 306 22.14 0.51 22.74
N MET A 307 23.41 0.88 22.78
CA MET A 307 24.16 1.03 24.02
C MET A 307 23.54 2.10 24.94
N GLU A 308 23.07 3.22 24.39
CA GLU A 308 22.35 4.27 25.13
C GLU A 308 20.99 3.79 25.67
N ILE A 309 20.25 2.97 24.90
CA ILE A 309 18.90 2.49 25.26
C ILE A 309 18.96 1.43 26.36
N ASN A 310 19.82 0.41 26.22
CA ASN A 310 19.92 -0.66 27.20
C ASN A 310 21.33 -1.26 27.22
N PHE A 311 22.23 -0.63 27.99
CA PHE A 311 23.61 -1.07 28.14
C PHE A 311 23.74 -2.52 28.60
N LYS A 312 22.93 -2.97 29.57
CA LYS A 312 23.01 -4.33 30.12
C LYS A 312 22.71 -5.39 29.06
N LEU A 313 21.70 -5.13 28.23
CA LEU A 313 21.32 -6.04 27.15
C LEU A 313 22.32 -5.99 25.99
N PHE A 314 22.93 -4.83 25.74
CA PHE A 314 24.02 -4.67 24.77
C PHE A 314 25.28 -5.44 25.20
N ASP A 315 25.69 -5.33 26.46
CA ASP A 315 26.88 -5.96 27.04
C ASP A 315 26.73 -7.47 27.26
N GLY A 316 25.50 -7.92 27.55
CA GLY A 316 25.18 -9.33 27.80
C GLY A 316 25.07 -10.21 26.54
N LEU A 317 25.07 -9.64 25.34
CA LEU A 317 25.07 -10.41 24.09
C LEU A 317 26.52 -10.71 23.68
N PRO A 318 26.85 -11.97 23.35
CA PRO A 318 28.20 -12.29 22.92
C PRO A 318 28.54 -11.50 21.66
N SER A 319 29.59 -10.67 21.73
CA SER A 319 30.24 -10.13 20.54
C SER A 319 30.72 -11.32 19.71
N ALA A 320 30.12 -11.52 18.53
CA ALA A 320 30.42 -12.63 17.64
C ALA A 320 31.90 -12.68 17.23
#